data_AF-A0A9W8IJ47-F1
#
_entry.id   AF-A0A9W8IJ47-F1
#
_cell.length_a   1.000
_cell.length_b   1.000
_cell.length_c   1.000
_cell.angle_alpha   90.00
_cell.angle_beta   90.00
_cell.angle_gamma   90.00
#
_symmetry.space_group_name_H-M   'P 1'
#
loop_
_entity.id
_entity.type
_entity.pdbx_description
1 polymer ?
#
loop_
_entity_poly.entity_id
_entity_poly.type
_entity_poly.pdbx_seq_one_letter_code
_entity_poly.pdbx_strand_id
1 'polypeptide(L)'
;MAPRVSEVSLDIGDADGNLTTIIGKHTCFLLLNLSTIARKTLFANGCKQLVACPDLALVCKLSCIDCNIDEDSSGVLQLARLNALTLQTINIWSYYEVDISGLIRDDDNDENYVVYPYLRTLEIYVAHVPAISQRLTFKGAVPFPSLWNLILRSYYPLGDDVVFRDNGATLEYLKVALHPELVAILERHNYVSIQVLALPRVRLSFWGAVYLIKSLPLLSDLHTRAPIRGEIPQGVADADLPEYVRSAYAPMGRRSRCWHIAYHSIYDNVDLVTSILLLALICPNFDYAAVYKDDRESFMKEMRKQIADPRFSEYAPRLSRLLYNGWKE
;
A
#
# COMPACT_ATOMS: atom_id res chain seq x y z
N MET A 1 -45.65 0.70 21.92
CA MET A 1 -44.61 0.67 22.98
C MET A 1 -43.31 1.13 22.36
N ALA A 2 -42.78 2.29 22.73
CA ALA A 2 -41.46 2.73 22.27
C ALA A 2 -40.37 1.96 23.03
N PRO A 3 -39.31 1.46 22.38
CA PRO A 3 -38.23 0.77 23.07
C PRO A 3 -37.58 1.71 24.10
N ARG A 4 -37.37 1.22 25.33
CA ARG A 4 -36.61 1.95 26.35
C ARG A 4 -35.17 2.08 25.85
N VAL A 5 -34.70 3.33 25.69
CA VAL A 5 -33.31 3.64 25.38
C VAL A 5 -32.43 3.02 26.46
N SER A 6 -31.69 1.98 26.11
CA SER A 6 -30.67 1.37 26.97
C SER A 6 -29.55 2.38 27.19
N GLU A 7 -29.17 2.60 28.45
CA GLU A 7 -28.04 3.45 28.78
C GLU A 7 -26.76 2.83 28.23
N VAL A 8 -25.95 3.63 27.54
CA VAL A 8 -24.65 3.19 27.01
C VAL A 8 -23.59 3.51 28.07
N SER A 9 -22.80 2.51 28.45
CA SER A 9 -21.65 2.64 29.34
C SER A 9 -20.36 2.73 28.52
N LEU A 10 -19.46 3.66 28.86
CA LEU A 10 -18.12 3.76 28.29
C LEU A 10 -17.11 3.54 29.41
N ASP A 11 -16.28 2.52 29.29
CA ASP A 11 -15.19 2.29 30.23
C ASP A 11 -13.91 2.94 29.73
N ILE A 12 -13.36 3.88 30.51
CA ILE A 12 -12.09 4.54 30.24
C ILE A 12 -11.06 4.02 31.26
N GLY A 13 -10.06 3.28 30.78
CA GLY A 13 -8.92 2.85 31.60
C GLY A 13 -7.89 3.98 31.76
N ASP A 14 -7.39 4.19 32.97
CA ASP A 14 -6.19 5.00 33.20
C ASP A 14 -4.89 4.17 33.02
N ALA A 15 -3.74 4.82 33.14
CA ALA A 15 -2.43 4.19 32.97
C ALA A 15 -2.13 3.12 34.05
N ASP A 16 -2.84 3.15 35.16
CA ASP A 16 -2.70 2.24 36.29
C ASP A 16 -3.70 1.07 36.24
N GLY A 17 -4.53 1.02 35.18
CA GLY A 17 -5.52 -0.02 34.95
C GLY A 17 -6.84 0.19 35.68
N ASN A 18 -7.08 1.35 36.29
CA ASN A 18 -8.38 1.66 36.89
C ASN A 18 -9.38 2.01 35.78
N LEU A 19 -10.56 1.41 35.85
CA LEU A 19 -11.64 1.66 34.89
C LEU A 19 -12.60 2.70 35.45
N THR A 20 -12.83 3.76 34.67
CA THR A 20 -13.91 4.73 34.91
C THR A 20 -15.04 4.47 33.93
N THR A 21 -16.18 3.97 34.43
CA THR A 21 -17.39 3.75 33.63
C THR A 21 -18.23 5.02 33.56
N ILE A 22 -18.43 5.58 32.38
CA ILE A 22 -19.36 6.67 32.10
C ILE A 22 -20.66 6.09 31.54
N ILE A 23 -21.73 6.10 32.32
CA ILE A 23 -23.06 5.60 31.91
C ILE A 23 -23.96 6.79 31.60
N GLY A 24 -24.59 6.82 30.43
CA GLY A 24 -25.58 7.85 30.12
C GLY A 24 -26.03 7.92 28.66
N LYS A 25 -27.18 8.57 28.43
CA LYS A 25 -27.72 8.83 27.08
C LYS A 25 -26.77 9.61 26.17
N HIS A 26 -25.87 10.40 26.76
CA HIS A 26 -24.91 11.23 26.02
C HIS A 26 -23.53 10.59 25.87
N THR A 27 -23.34 9.36 26.37
CA THR A 27 -22.06 8.65 26.25
C THR A 27 -21.68 8.40 24.80
N CYS A 28 -22.66 8.17 23.90
CA CYS A 28 -22.42 8.10 22.45
C CYS A 28 -21.85 9.42 21.89
N PHE A 29 -22.27 10.58 22.40
CA PHE A 29 -21.73 11.89 22.01
C PHE A 29 -20.32 12.12 22.56
N LEU A 30 -20.02 11.66 23.77
CA LEU A 30 -18.67 11.71 24.34
C LEU A 30 -17.73 10.79 23.55
N LEU A 31 -18.15 9.58 23.20
CA LEU A 31 -17.44 8.68 22.28
C LEU A 31 -17.21 9.31 20.90
N LEU A 32 -18.23 9.95 20.32
CA LEU A 32 -18.14 10.65 19.01
C LEU A 32 -17.20 11.87 19.06
N ASN A 33 -17.27 12.67 20.12
CA ASN A 33 -16.39 13.83 20.29
C ASN A 33 -14.97 13.40 20.63
N LEU A 34 -14.80 12.37 21.46
CA LEU A 34 -13.49 11.79 21.75
C LEU A 34 -12.91 11.11 20.52
N SER A 35 -13.70 10.47 19.64
CA SER A 35 -13.19 9.88 18.40
C SER A 35 -12.84 10.93 17.34
N THR A 36 -13.54 12.07 17.30
CA THR A 36 -13.16 13.21 16.43
C THR A 36 -11.92 13.95 16.94
N ILE A 37 -11.70 14.00 18.25
CA ILE A 37 -10.57 14.71 18.88
C ILE A 37 -9.34 13.80 19.00
N ALA A 38 -9.52 12.55 19.43
CA ALA A 38 -8.45 11.56 19.60
C ALA A 38 -8.20 10.84 18.27
N ARG A 39 -7.49 11.49 17.36
CA ARG A 39 -7.03 10.98 16.06
C ARG A 39 -6.21 9.67 16.10
N LYS A 40 -6.07 8.96 17.24
CA LYS A 40 -5.05 7.90 17.37
C LYS A 40 -5.40 6.62 18.11
N THR A 41 -6.45 6.50 18.92
CA THR A 41 -6.68 5.22 19.64
C THR A 41 -8.01 5.22 20.39
N LEU A 42 -9.11 4.90 19.72
CA LEU A 42 -10.38 4.58 20.41
C LEU A 42 -10.92 3.21 19.95
N PHE A 43 -10.59 2.25 20.81
CA PHE A 43 -11.08 0.89 21.09
C PHE A 43 -12.23 0.30 20.25
N ALA A 44 -11.99 -0.92 19.74
CA ALA A 44 -12.99 -1.82 19.17
C ALA A 44 -14.24 -2.01 20.06
N ASN A 45 -14.09 -1.99 21.39
CA ASN A 45 -15.20 -2.06 22.35
C ASN A 45 -16.12 -0.82 22.29
N GLY A 46 -15.57 0.38 22.05
CA GLY A 46 -16.37 1.59 21.85
C GLY A 46 -17.21 1.53 20.57
N CYS A 47 -16.71 0.87 19.52
CA CYS A 47 -17.45 0.68 18.28
C CYS A 47 -18.69 -0.21 18.46
N LYS A 48 -18.59 -1.31 19.23
CA LYS A 48 -19.76 -2.17 19.55
C LYS A 48 -20.85 -1.39 20.28
N GLN A 49 -20.46 -0.56 21.23
CA GLN A 49 -21.38 0.29 22.00
C GLN A 49 -22.01 1.41 21.15
N LEU A 50 -21.25 2.00 20.22
CA LEU A 50 -21.74 3.00 19.28
C LEU A 50 -22.78 2.43 18.31
N VAL A 51 -22.56 1.22 17.80
CA VAL A 51 -23.49 0.50 16.93
C VAL A 51 -24.82 0.20 17.64
N ALA A 52 -24.78 -0.10 18.94
CA ALA A 52 -25.97 -0.34 19.75
C ALA A 52 -26.77 0.94 20.10
N CYS A 53 -26.27 2.13 19.75
CA CYS A 53 -26.90 3.40 20.09
C CYS A 53 -28.07 3.68 19.13
N PRO A 54 -29.33 3.83 19.61
CA PRO A 54 -30.51 4.00 18.75
C PRO A 54 -30.49 5.30 17.93
N ASP A 55 -29.68 6.30 18.31
CA ASP A 55 -29.46 7.55 17.57
C ASP A 55 -28.29 7.46 16.57
N LEU A 56 -28.20 6.32 15.86
CA LEU A 56 -27.20 6.01 14.83
C LEU A 56 -27.03 7.11 13.76
N ALA A 57 -28.08 7.89 13.48
CA ALA A 57 -28.05 9.00 12.51
C ALA A 57 -26.99 10.07 12.83
N LEU A 58 -26.59 10.22 14.09
CA LEU A 58 -25.52 11.15 14.50
C LEU A 58 -24.12 10.59 14.28
N VAL A 59 -23.97 9.27 14.17
CA VAL A 59 -22.69 8.58 13.93
C VAL A 59 -22.28 8.68 12.45
N CYS A 60 -23.21 8.99 11.53
CA CYS A 60 -23.06 9.01 10.06
C CYS A 60 -22.20 10.17 9.48
N LYS A 61 -21.16 10.63 10.18
CA LYS A 61 -20.28 11.71 9.71
C LYS A 61 -18.79 11.43 9.90
N LEU A 62 -18.39 10.19 10.16
CA LEU A 62 -16.98 9.86 10.26
C LEU A 62 -16.32 10.01 8.90
N SER A 63 -15.20 10.73 8.88
CA SER A 63 -14.34 10.87 7.70
C SER A 63 -13.11 9.97 7.75
N CYS A 64 -12.79 9.41 8.91
CA CYS A 64 -11.62 8.56 9.11
C CYS A 64 -11.94 7.44 10.12
N ILE A 65 -11.50 6.23 9.81
CA ILE A 65 -11.39 5.10 10.76
C ILE A 65 -9.93 4.68 10.79
N ASP A 66 -9.36 4.60 11.98
CA ASP A 66 -7.97 4.23 12.22
C ASP A 66 -7.93 3.38 13.49
N CYS A 67 -7.86 2.06 13.34
CA CYS A 67 -8.03 1.15 14.47
C CYS A 67 -7.34 -0.20 14.30
N ASN A 68 -6.89 -0.74 15.43
CA ASN A 68 -6.53 -2.14 15.57
C ASN A 68 -7.79 -2.94 15.97
N ILE A 69 -8.10 -4.01 15.23
CA ILE A 69 -9.26 -4.86 15.47
C ILE A 69 -8.83 -6.23 16.01
N ASP A 70 -9.60 -6.73 16.98
CA ASP A 70 -9.48 -8.08 17.52
C ASP A 70 -10.29 -9.08 16.68
N GLU A 71 -10.51 -10.28 17.22
CA GLU A 71 -11.29 -11.34 16.55
C GLU A 71 -12.75 -10.92 16.27
N ASP A 72 -13.34 -10.04 17.08
CA ASP A 72 -14.71 -9.56 16.90
C ASP A 72 -14.72 -8.16 16.25
N SER A 73 -14.38 -8.19 14.97
CA SER A 73 -14.31 -7.03 14.08
C SER A 73 -15.67 -6.45 13.65
N SER A 74 -16.77 -7.15 13.95
CA SER A 74 -18.12 -6.88 13.42
C SER A 74 -18.56 -5.42 13.62
N GLY A 75 -18.38 -4.88 14.84
CA GLY A 75 -18.77 -3.52 15.18
C GLY A 75 -18.00 -2.44 14.42
N VAL A 76 -16.72 -2.65 14.14
CA VAL A 76 -15.89 -1.70 13.38
C VAL A 76 -16.27 -1.71 11.91
N LEU A 77 -16.47 -2.90 11.34
CA LEU A 77 -16.89 -3.04 9.95
C LEU A 77 -18.29 -2.46 9.74
N GLN A 78 -19.22 -2.69 10.68
CA GLN A 78 -20.53 -2.05 10.66
C GLN A 78 -20.46 -0.53 10.76
N LEU A 79 -19.61 -0.01 11.65
CA LEU A 79 -19.37 1.43 11.77
C LEU A 79 -18.84 2.03 10.46
N ALA A 80 -17.93 1.32 9.79
CA ALA A 80 -17.42 1.72 8.48
C ALA A 80 -18.53 1.80 7.44
N ARG A 81 -19.38 0.76 7.37
CA ARG A 81 -20.51 0.71 6.43
C ARG A 81 -21.53 1.84 6.67
N LEU A 82 -21.87 2.10 7.93
CA LEU A 82 -22.77 3.21 8.32
C LEU A 82 -22.24 4.60 7.94
N ASN A 83 -20.92 4.70 7.71
CA ASN A 83 -20.23 5.93 7.34
C ASN A 83 -19.67 5.89 5.90
N ALA A 84 -20.11 4.94 5.07
CA ALA A 84 -19.53 4.75 3.75
C ALA A 84 -19.60 6.02 2.87
N LEU A 85 -20.67 6.80 3.02
CA LEU A 85 -20.89 8.06 2.30
C LEU A 85 -20.09 9.26 2.83
N THR A 86 -19.32 9.12 3.92
CA THR A 86 -18.52 10.22 4.48
C THR A 86 -17.05 9.86 4.67
N LEU A 87 -16.72 8.57 4.74
CA LEU A 87 -15.36 8.11 4.96
C LEU A 87 -14.42 8.48 3.81
N GLN A 88 -13.27 9.01 4.19
CA GLN A 88 -12.16 9.36 3.31
C GLN A 88 -10.93 8.49 3.58
N THR A 89 -10.80 7.96 4.79
CA THR A 89 -9.67 7.13 5.21
C THR A 89 -10.15 5.95 6.05
N ILE A 90 -9.67 4.76 5.74
CA ILE A 90 -9.85 3.55 6.54
C ILE A 90 -8.48 2.89 6.70
N ASN A 91 -8.00 2.82 7.94
CA ASN A 91 -6.79 2.13 8.34
C ASN A 91 -7.15 1.05 9.35
N ILE A 92 -7.01 -0.21 8.96
CA ILE A 92 -7.35 -1.37 9.78
C ILE A 92 -6.11 -2.23 9.94
N TRP A 93 -5.76 -2.52 11.19
CA TRP A 93 -4.71 -3.49 11.52
C TRP A 93 -5.29 -4.60 12.39
N SER A 94 -4.87 -5.84 12.17
CA SER A 94 -5.20 -6.97 13.03
C SER A 94 -4.06 -7.97 13.03
N TYR A 95 -3.73 -8.47 14.21
CA TYR A 95 -2.83 -9.61 14.39
C TYR A 95 -3.57 -10.95 14.38
N TYR A 96 -4.91 -10.91 14.32
CA TYR A 96 -5.78 -12.07 14.31
C TYR A 96 -6.28 -12.36 12.89
N GLU A 97 -6.96 -13.48 12.74
CA GLU A 97 -7.71 -13.79 11.53
C GLU A 97 -8.99 -12.95 11.52
N VAL A 98 -9.14 -12.11 10.49
CA VAL A 98 -10.31 -11.25 10.34
C VAL A 98 -10.84 -11.33 8.91
N ASP A 99 -12.15 -11.57 8.80
CA ASP A 99 -12.85 -11.43 7.53
C ASP A 99 -13.18 -9.96 7.24
N ILE A 100 -12.29 -9.30 6.51
CA ILE A 100 -12.51 -7.92 6.06
C ILE A 100 -13.54 -7.83 4.93
N SER A 101 -14.11 -8.93 4.43
CA SER A 101 -15.14 -8.90 3.39
C SER A 101 -16.39 -8.14 3.85
N GLY A 102 -16.65 -8.12 5.17
CA GLY A 102 -17.70 -7.30 5.79
C GLY A 102 -17.51 -5.79 5.63
N LEU A 103 -16.36 -5.32 5.12
CA LEU A 103 -16.20 -3.93 4.72
C LEU A 103 -17.03 -3.60 3.47
N ILE A 104 -17.12 -4.55 2.54
CA ILE A 104 -17.75 -4.35 1.22
C ILE A 104 -19.08 -5.07 1.08
N ARG A 105 -19.39 -6.00 1.99
CA ARG A 105 -20.64 -6.78 1.99
C ARG A 105 -21.63 -6.26 3.01
N ASP A 106 -22.89 -6.28 2.63
CA ASP A 106 -24.00 -6.19 3.58
C ASP A 106 -24.23 -7.56 4.24
N ASP A 107 -24.54 -7.59 5.53
CA ASP A 107 -24.73 -8.85 6.27
C ASP A 107 -26.03 -9.56 5.84
N ASP A 108 -26.99 -8.78 5.33
CA ASP A 108 -28.34 -9.25 5.02
C ASP A 108 -28.51 -9.74 3.57
N ASN A 109 -27.58 -9.41 2.66
CA ASN A 109 -27.69 -9.78 1.24
C ASN A 109 -26.33 -9.80 0.53
N ASP A 110 -25.90 -10.99 0.09
CA ASP A 110 -24.67 -11.21 -0.69
C ASP A 110 -24.63 -10.44 -2.03
N GLU A 111 -25.77 -9.94 -2.52
CA GLU A 111 -25.87 -9.14 -3.74
C GLU A 111 -25.69 -7.63 -3.52
N ASN A 112 -25.80 -7.15 -2.28
CA ASN A 112 -25.68 -5.72 -1.98
C ASN A 112 -24.24 -5.37 -1.57
N TYR A 113 -23.69 -4.38 -2.26
CA TYR A 113 -22.34 -3.88 -2.00
C TYR A 113 -22.37 -2.52 -1.34
N VAL A 114 -21.47 -2.34 -0.38
CA VAL A 114 -21.25 -1.05 0.25
C VAL A 114 -20.25 -0.26 -0.59
N VAL A 115 -20.69 0.88 -1.10
CA VAL A 115 -19.86 1.80 -1.89
C VAL A 115 -19.41 2.95 -1.02
N TYR A 116 -18.10 3.22 -1.05
CA TYR A 116 -17.42 4.29 -0.36
C TYR A 116 -17.00 5.38 -1.35
N PRO A 117 -17.91 6.26 -1.77
CA PRO A 117 -17.68 7.19 -2.87
C PRO A 117 -16.56 8.20 -2.63
N TYR A 118 -16.22 8.50 -1.37
CA TYR A 118 -15.21 9.50 -1.01
C TYR A 118 -13.94 8.90 -0.39
N LEU A 119 -13.84 7.57 -0.31
CA LEU A 119 -12.68 6.92 0.29
C LEU A 119 -11.46 7.09 -0.59
N ARG A 120 -10.46 7.82 -0.09
CA ARG A 120 -9.20 8.10 -0.78
C ARG A 120 -8.06 7.22 -0.29
N THR A 121 -8.11 6.75 0.95
CA THR A 121 -7.04 5.94 1.54
C THR A 121 -7.61 4.70 2.20
N LEU A 122 -7.10 3.55 1.78
CA LEU A 122 -7.39 2.24 2.37
C LEU A 122 -6.09 1.57 2.76
N GLU A 123 -5.84 1.45 4.06
CA GLU A 123 -4.73 0.69 4.62
C GLU A 123 -5.26 -0.54 5.37
N ILE A 124 -4.81 -1.72 4.96
CA ILE A 124 -5.19 -2.99 5.59
C ILE A 124 -3.93 -3.78 5.94
N TYR A 125 -3.89 -4.23 7.19
CA TYR A 125 -2.97 -5.25 7.65
C TYR A 125 -3.73 -6.30 8.42
N VAL A 126 -3.79 -7.52 7.89
CA VAL A 126 -4.33 -8.66 8.62
C VAL A 126 -3.29 -9.75 8.59
N ALA A 127 -2.81 -10.20 9.75
CA ALA A 127 -1.76 -11.21 9.84
C ALA A 127 -2.19 -12.53 9.17
N HIS A 128 -3.46 -12.89 9.30
CA HIS A 128 -4.05 -14.12 8.77
C HIS A 128 -5.32 -13.80 7.98
N VAL A 129 -5.33 -14.10 6.69
CA VAL A 129 -6.52 -13.91 5.83
C VAL A 129 -7.30 -15.22 5.79
N PRO A 130 -8.59 -15.24 6.13
CA PRO A 130 -9.42 -16.44 6.02
C PRO A 130 -9.47 -16.96 4.59
N ALA A 131 -9.47 -18.28 4.42
CA ALA A 131 -9.60 -18.91 3.09
C ALA A 131 -10.96 -18.60 2.42
N ILE A 132 -11.99 -18.28 3.20
CA ILE A 132 -13.34 -17.97 2.69
C ILE A 132 -13.34 -16.64 1.93
N SER A 133 -12.63 -15.62 2.44
CA SER A 133 -12.53 -14.30 1.82
C SER A 133 -11.92 -14.39 0.41
N GLN A 134 -11.17 -15.46 0.10
CA GLN A 134 -10.51 -15.70 -1.18
C GLN A 134 -11.41 -16.29 -2.29
N ARG A 135 -12.65 -16.69 -2.00
CA ARG A 135 -13.54 -17.33 -2.99
C ARG A 135 -14.63 -16.41 -3.53
N LEU A 136 -14.67 -15.18 -3.04
CA LEU A 136 -15.76 -14.27 -3.33
C LEU A 136 -15.49 -13.59 -4.68
N THR A 137 -16.43 -13.77 -5.61
CA THR A 137 -16.44 -13.03 -6.89
C THR A 137 -17.48 -11.94 -6.79
N PHE A 138 -17.05 -10.69 -6.89
CA PHE A 138 -17.93 -9.54 -6.77
C PHE A 138 -18.48 -9.20 -8.17
N LYS A 139 -19.80 -9.11 -8.31
CA LYS A 139 -20.48 -8.74 -9.56
C LYS A 139 -21.33 -7.49 -9.31
N GLY A 140 -20.78 -6.30 -9.53
CA GLY A 140 -21.56 -5.08 -9.31
C GLY A 140 -20.73 -3.81 -9.31
N ALA A 141 -21.17 -2.86 -8.48
CA ALA A 141 -20.57 -1.54 -8.33
C ALA A 141 -19.11 -1.60 -7.83
N VAL A 142 -18.33 -0.59 -8.18
CA VAL A 142 -16.96 -0.37 -7.70
C VAL A 142 -17.04 0.10 -6.25
N PRO A 143 -16.54 -0.65 -5.24
CA PRO A 143 -16.72 -0.25 -3.85
C PRO A 143 -15.95 1.00 -3.47
N PHE A 144 -14.86 1.33 -4.17
CA PHE A 144 -13.96 2.42 -3.80
C PHE A 144 -13.62 3.35 -4.98
N PRO A 145 -14.59 3.96 -5.65
CA PRO A 145 -14.37 4.63 -6.95
C PRO A 145 -13.43 5.84 -6.88
N SER A 146 -13.17 6.39 -5.69
CA SER A 146 -12.25 7.52 -5.45
C SER A 146 -10.92 7.11 -4.80
N LEU A 147 -10.59 5.81 -4.79
CA LEU A 147 -9.44 5.31 -4.08
C LEU A 147 -8.13 5.80 -4.72
N TRP A 148 -7.34 6.52 -3.92
CA TRP A 148 -6.09 7.13 -4.36
C TRP A 148 -4.86 6.40 -3.81
N ASN A 149 -4.95 5.93 -2.57
CA ASN A 149 -3.87 5.30 -1.84
C ASN A 149 -4.34 3.95 -1.27
N LEU A 150 -3.72 2.87 -1.74
CA LEU A 150 -3.97 1.51 -1.27
C LEU A 150 -2.70 0.93 -0.64
N ILE A 151 -2.80 0.54 0.64
CA ILE A 151 -1.71 -0.06 1.39
C ILE A 151 -2.17 -1.41 1.96
N LEU A 152 -1.67 -2.50 1.40
CA LEU A 152 -1.87 -3.85 1.89
C LEU A 152 -0.55 -4.36 2.45
N ARG A 153 -0.46 -4.43 3.78
CA ARG A 153 0.78 -4.82 4.48
C ARG A 153 0.97 -6.33 4.57
N SER A 154 -0.09 -7.11 4.35
CA SER A 154 -0.04 -8.56 4.23
C SER A 154 -0.47 -9.01 2.82
N TYR A 155 -0.89 -10.26 2.68
CA TYR A 155 -1.43 -10.77 1.43
C TYR A 155 -2.71 -10.06 1.05
N TYR A 156 -3.00 -10.04 -0.26
CA TYR A 156 -4.24 -9.47 -0.76
C TYR A 156 -5.43 -10.21 -0.11
N PRO A 157 -6.25 -9.50 0.69
CA PRO A 157 -7.17 -10.14 1.62
C PRO A 157 -8.52 -10.55 1.00
N LEU A 158 -8.71 -10.32 -0.31
CA LEU A 158 -9.96 -10.57 -1.02
C LEU A 158 -9.73 -11.60 -2.14
N GLY A 159 -10.79 -12.28 -2.57
CA GLY A 159 -10.72 -13.37 -3.54
C GLY A 159 -10.64 -12.98 -5.01
N ASP A 160 -10.82 -11.70 -5.32
CA ASP A 160 -10.85 -11.20 -6.68
C ASP A 160 -10.27 -9.78 -6.78
N ASP A 161 -10.31 -9.17 -7.96
CA ASP A 161 -9.78 -7.83 -8.18
C ASP A 161 -10.69 -6.68 -7.68
N VAL A 162 -11.62 -6.89 -6.75
CA VAL A 162 -12.65 -5.89 -6.41
C VAL A 162 -12.09 -4.54 -5.94
N VAL A 163 -10.99 -4.51 -5.17
CA VAL A 163 -10.36 -3.24 -4.73
C VAL A 163 -9.66 -2.51 -5.89
N PHE A 164 -9.30 -3.26 -6.92
CA PHE A 164 -8.54 -2.79 -8.06
C PHE A 164 -9.41 -2.37 -9.24
N ARG A 165 -10.56 -3.02 -9.39
CA ARG A 165 -11.47 -2.86 -10.52
C ARG A 165 -11.89 -1.40 -10.66
N ASP A 166 -11.71 -0.86 -11.87
CA ASP A 166 -12.03 0.51 -12.26
C ASP A 166 -11.35 1.63 -11.45
N ASN A 167 -10.42 1.29 -10.55
CA ASN A 167 -9.58 2.26 -9.83
C ASN A 167 -8.28 2.60 -10.57
N GLY A 168 -8.08 2.06 -11.78
CA GLY A 168 -6.88 2.32 -12.58
C GLY A 168 -6.63 3.80 -12.93
N ALA A 169 -7.69 4.62 -12.94
CA ALA A 169 -7.61 6.05 -13.21
C ALA A 169 -7.35 6.92 -11.96
N THR A 170 -7.63 6.40 -10.76
CA THR A 170 -7.58 7.17 -9.49
C THR A 170 -6.45 6.73 -8.56
N LEU A 171 -6.03 5.48 -8.64
CA LEU A 171 -5.04 4.88 -7.75
C LEU A 171 -3.61 5.30 -8.09
N GLU A 172 -3.04 6.26 -7.35
CA GLU A 172 -1.67 6.75 -7.59
C GLU A 172 -0.62 6.11 -6.66
N TYR A 173 -1.00 5.68 -5.45
CA TYR A 173 -0.10 5.01 -4.53
C TYR A 173 -0.58 3.59 -4.27
N LEU A 174 0.28 2.61 -4.58
CA LEU A 174 0.03 1.20 -4.34
C LEU A 174 1.17 0.57 -3.55
N LYS A 175 0.89 0.10 -2.34
CA LYS A 175 1.83 -0.69 -1.54
C LYS A 175 1.24 -2.05 -1.23
N VAL A 176 1.87 -3.11 -1.71
CA VAL A 176 1.33 -4.48 -1.64
C VAL A 176 2.44 -5.50 -1.47
N ALA A 177 2.16 -6.60 -0.77
CA ALA A 177 2.97 -7.81 -0.92
C ALA A 177 2.57 -8.48 -2.25
N LEU A 178 3.50 -8.62 -3.21
CA LEU A 178 3.16 -9.33 -4.44
C LEU A 178 2.94 -10.82 -4.15
N HIS A 179 1.82 -11.29 -4.67
CA HIS A 179 1.47 -12.69 -4.87
C HIS A 179 1.31 -12.92 -6.38
N PRO A 180 1.54 -14.12 -6.94
CA PRO A 180 1.36 -14.38 -8.37
C PRO A 180 -0.02 -13.95 -8.90
N GLU A 181 -1.06 -14.11 -8.09
CA GLU A 181 -2.42 -13.64 -8.41
C GLU A 181 -2.48 -12.12 -8.56
N LEU A 182 -1.79 -11.38 -7.69
CA LEU A 182 -1.74 -9.92 -7.76
C LEU A 182 -1.00 -9.45 -9.01
N VAL A 183 0.04 -10.16 -9.45
CA VAL A 183 0.70 -9.87 -10.74
C VAL A 183 -0.31 -10.03 -11.88
N ALA A 184 -1.06 -11.13 -11.90
CA ALA A 184 -2.10 -11.36 -12.91
C ALA A 184 -3.20 -10.27 -12.87
N ILE A 185 -3.56 -9.77 -11.69
CA ILE A 185 -4.47 -8.62 -11.54
C ILE A 185 -3.82 -7.36 -12.10
N LEU A 186 -2.55 -7.10 -11.79
CA LEU A 186 -1.83 -5.93 -12.30
C LEU A 186 -1.69 -5.93 -13.83
N GLU A 187 -1.55 -7.10 -14.45
CA GLU A 187 -1.45 -7.26 -15.90
C GLU A 187 -2.80 -7.10 -16.61
N ARG A 188 -3.91 -7.49 -15.97
CA ARG A 188 -5.27 -7.40 -16.55
C ARG A 188 -5.81 -5.99 -16.56
N HIS A 189 -5.39 -5.16 -15.61
CA HIS A 189 -5.93 -3.82 -15.41
C HIS A 189 -4.94 -2.75 -15.87
N ASN A 190 -5.44 -1.72 -16.53
CA ASN A 190 -4.61 -0.63 -17.04
C ASN A 190 -4.43 0.47 -15.98
N TYR A 191 -3.45 0.31 -15.08
CA TYR A 191 -3.14 1.30 -14.04
C TYR A 191 -2.29 2.44 -14.59
N VAL A 192 -2.94 3.35 -15.30
CA VAL A 192 -2.26 4.51 -15.86
C VAL A 192 -1.91 5.56 -14.80
N SER A 193 -2.55 5.54 -13.63
CA SER A 193 -2.38 6.57 -12.60
C SER A 193 -1.30 6.29 -11.55
N ILE A 194 -0.79 5.05 -11.44
CA ILE A 194 0.19 4.70 -10.39
C ILE A 194 1.47 5.51 -10.56
N GLN A 195 1.78 6.28 -9.52
CA GLN A 195 3.00 7.07 -9.38
C GLN A 195 3.98 6.41 -8.41
N VAL A 196 3.48 5.73 -7.38
CA VAL A 196 4.32 5.03 -6.41
C VAL A 196 3.89 3.58 -6.31
N LEU A 197 4.81 2.67 -6.59
CA LEU A 197 4.61 1.23 -6.45
C LEU A 197 5.58 0.67 -5.41
N ALA A 198 5.05 0.20 -4.28
CA ALA A 198 5.83 -0.37 -3.21
C ALA A 198 5.56 -1.86 -3.00
N LEU A 199 6.62 -2.65 -3.20
CA LEU A 199 6.67 -4.11 -3.19
C LEU A 199 7.71 -4.59 -2.16
N PRO A 200 7.52 -4.28 -0.86
CA PRO A 200 8.57 -4.39 0.17
C PRO A 200 9.08 -5.82 0.42
N ARG A 201 8.39 -6.84 -0.10
CA ARG A 201 8.76 -8.26 0.04
C ARG A 201 9.35 -8.87 -1.22
N VAL A 202 9.39 -8.13 -2.32
CA VAL A 202 9.73 -8.67 -3.64
C VAL A 202 11.15 -8.29 -4.01
N ARG A 203 11.92 -9.31 -4.38
CA ARG A 203 13.20 -9.13 -5.09
C ARG A 203 12.88 -9.07 -6.58
N LEU A 204 13.03 -7.90 -7.15
CA LEU A 204 12.74 -7.68 -8.56
C LEU A 204 14.01 -7.89 -9.36
N SER A 205 13.95 -8.58 -10.51
CA SER A 205 15.09 -8.56 -11.42
C SER A 205 15.22 -7.20 -12.09
N PHE A 206 16.38 -6.88 -12.68
CA PHE A 206 16.48 -5.71 -13.57
C PHE A 206 15.38 -5.72 -14.63
N TRP A 207 15.17 -6.86 -15.30
CA TRP A 207 14.13 -7.01 -16.32
C TRP A 207 12.71 -6.86 -15.77
N GLY A 208 12.46 -7.34 -14.54
CA GLY A 208 11.20 -7.09 -13.85
C GLY A 208 10.95 -5.61 -13.60
N ALA A 209 11.97 -4.84 -13.24
CA ALA A 209 11.87 -3.39 -13.07
C ALA A 209 11.58 -2.69 -14.40
N VAL A 210 12.29 -3.08 -15.48
CA VAL A 210 12.03 -2.57 -16.84
C VAL A 210 10.58 -2.85 -17.27
N TYR A 211 10.08 -4.06 -17.02
CA TYR A 211 8.71 -4.43 -17.32
C TYR A 211 7.70 -3.55 -16.56
N LEU A 212 7.85 -3.39 -15.24
CA LEU A 212 6.93 -2.57 -14.44
C LEU A 212 6.95 -1.10 -14.87
N ILE A 213 8.14 -0.53 -15.10
CA ILE A 213 8.29 0.87 -15.55
C ILE A 213 7.65 1.06 -16.93
N LYS A 214 7.77 0.07 -17.83
CA LYS A 214 7.13 0.10 -19.14
C LYS A 214 5.60 0.03 -19.04
N SER A 215 5.08 -0.80 -18.15
CA SER A 215 3.65 -1.01 -17.95
C SER A 215 2.96 0.11 -17.18
N LEU A 216 3.70 0.90 -16.39
CA LEU A 216 3.19 1.96 -15.54
C LEU A 216 3.76 3.32 -15.97
N PRO A 217 3.16 4.01 -16.95
CA PRO A 217 3.75 5.18 -17.59
C PRO A 217 3.93 6.39 -16.67
N LEU A 218 3.16 6.46 -15.59
CA LEU A 218 3.26 7.53 -14.59
C LEU A 218 4.10 7.16 -13.37
N LEU A 219 4.69 5.95 -13.32
CA LEU A 219 5.47 5.47 -12.20
C LEU A 219 6.70 6.36 -11.99
N SER A 220 6.72 7.03 -10.84
CA SER A 220 7.79 7.88 -10.34
C SER A 220 8.72 7.13 -9.40
N ASP A 221 8.14 6.39 -8.45
CA ASP A 221 8.89 5.79 -7.35
C ASP A 221 8.58 4.29 -7.25
N LEU A 222 9.62 3.48 -7.41
CA LEU A 222 9.55 2.04 -7.27
C LEU A 222 10.21 1.64 -5.95
N HIS A 223 9.50 0.94 -5.06
CA HIS A 223 10.07 0.43 -3.81
C HIS A 223 10.08 -1.09 -3.86
N THR A 224 11.24 -1.73 -3.72
CA THR A 224 11.36 -3.20 -3.72
C THR A 224 12.37 -3.64 -2.68
N ARG A 225 12.58 -4.95 -2.50
CA ARG A 225 13.84 -5.42 -1.91
C ARG A 225 14.97 -5.32 -2.91
N ALA A 226 16.21 -5.55 -2.44
CA ALA A 226 17.40 -5.59 -3.28
C ALA A 226 17.13 -6.42 -4.55
N PRO A 227 17.39 -5.84 -5.74
CA PRO A 227 17.12 -6.51 -6.98
C PRO A 227 18.13 -7.62 -7.20
N ILE A 228 17.72 -8.57 -8.03
CA ILE A 228 18.65 -9.53 -8.65
C ILE A 228 19.00 -9.00 -10.03
N ARG A 229 20.24 -9.18 -10.48
CA ARG A 229 20.63 -8.73 -11.82
C ARG A 229 19.75 -9.31 -12.92
N GLY A 230 19.28 -10.54 -12.73
CA GLY A 230 18.59 -11.31 -13.76
C GLY A 230 19.59 -11.86 -14.78
N GLU A 231 19.09 -12.70 -15.69
CA GLU A 231 19.92 -13.33 -16.71
C GLU A 231 20.21 -12.34 -17.84
N ILE A 232 21.46 -12.32 -18.31
CA ILE A 232 21.85 -11.53 -19.48
C ILE A 232 21.20 -12.17 -20.72
N PRO A 233 20.55 -11.39 -21.61
CA PRO A 233 19.94 -11.91 -22.82
C PRO A 233 20.92 -12.74 -23.65
N GLN A 234 20.43 -13.84 -24.21
CA GLN A 234 21.26 -14.74 -25.01
C GLN A 234 21.90 -13.99 -26.19
N GLY A 235 23.22 -14.14 -26.34
CA GLY A 235 23.98 -13.49 -27.41
C GLY A 235 24.46 -12.07 -27.09
N VAL A 236 24.14 -11.52 -25.92
CA VAL A 236 24.68 -10.24 -25.44
C VAL A 236 25.86 -10.53 -24.50
N ALA A 237 27.05 -10.07 -24.86
CA ALA A 237 28.19 -10.14 -23.95
C ALA A 237 27.98 -9.16 -22.78
N ASP A 238 28.48 -9.51 -21.60
CA ASP A 238 28.38 -8.68 -20.40
C ASP A 238 28.91 -7.25 -20.61
N ALA A 239 29.97 -7.13 -21.41
CA ALA A 239 30.59 -5.85 -21.75
C ALA A 239 29.71 -4.93 -22.61
N ASP A 240 28.83 -5.51 -23.43
CA ASP A 240 27.95 -4.79 -24.36
C ASP A 240 26.57 -4.51 -23.74
N LEU A 241 26.30 -5.03 -22.53
CA LEU A 241 25.01 -4.92 -21.87
C LEU A 241 24.50 -3.47 -21.74
N PRO A 242 25.32 -2.47 -21.36
CA PRO A 242 24.85 -1.08 -21.27
C PRO A 242 24.34 -0.52 -22.61
N GLU A 243 25.05 -0.77 -23.70
CA GLU A 243 24.67 -0.31 -25.03
C GLU A 243 23.44 -1.06 -25.58
N TYR A 244 23.38 -2.38 -25.34
CA TYR A 244 22.20 -3.17 -25.65
C TYR A 244 20.95 -2.62 -24.93
N VAL A 245 21.04 -2.41 -23.61
CA VAL A 245 19.92 -1.91 -22.80
C VAL A 245 19.50 -0.51 -23.26
N ARG A 246 20.46 0.38 -23.52
CA ARG A 246 20.18 1.74 -23.99
C ARG A 246 19.47 1.72 -25.34
N SER A 247 19.99 0.98 -26.32
CA SER A 247 19.43 0.93 -27.67
C SER A 247 18.05 0.26 -27.72
N ALA A 248 17.82 -0.78 -26.93
CA ALA A 248 16.57 -1.53 -26.93
C ALA A 248 15.44 -0.84 -26.16
N TYR A 249 15.75 -0.07 -25.11
CA TYR A 249 14.73 0.41 -24.17
C TYR A 249 14.68 1.92 -23.98
N ALA A 250 15.72 2.69 -24.34
CA ALA A 250 15.70 4.13 -24.14
C ALA A 250 14.92 4.88 -25.24
N PRO A 251 14.20 5.96 -24.90
CA PRO A 251 13.86 6.42 -23.56
C PRO A 251 12.62 5.70 -23.00
N MET A 252 12.70 5.22 -21.76
CA MET A 252 11.59 4.64 -21.00
C MET A 252 11.29 5.47 -19.76
N GLY A 253 10.12 5.29 -19.15
CA GLY A 253 9.89 5.72 -17.76
C GLY A 253 10.17 7.20 -17.55
N ARG A 254 9.61 8.08 -18.38
CA ARG A 254 9.90 9.53 -18.29
C ARG A 254 9.54 10.13 -16.94
N ARG A 255 8.66 9.50 -16.17
CA ARG A 255 8.34 9.94 -14.81
C ARG A 255 9.15 9.22 -13.74
N SER A 256 9.85 8.14 -14.06
CA SER A 256 10.57 7.32 -13.10
C SER A 256 11.80 8.06 -12.59
N ARG A 257 11.79 8.35 -11.30
CA ARG A 257 12.79 9.18 -10.61
C ARG A 257 13.63 8.40 -9.62
N CYS A 258 13.02 7.46 -8.92
CA CYS A 258 13.68 6.78 -7.82
C CYS A 258 13.40 5.28 -7.78
N TRP A 259 14.43 4.52 -7.41
CA TRP A 259 14.30 3.16 -6.92
C TRP A 259 14.68 3.09 -5.43
N HIS A 260 13.68 2.87 -4.57
CA HIS A 260 13.84 2.61 -3.15
C HIS A 260 14.08 1.12 -2.89
N ILE A 261 15.18 0.79 -2.22
CA ILE A 261 15.60 -0.58 -1.95
C ILE A 261 15.50 -0.83 -0.44
N ALA A 262 14.49 -1.60 -0.05
CA ALA A 262 14.23 -2.01 1.31
C ALA A 262 15.07 -3.25 1.69
N TYR A 263 15.87 -3.13 2.76
CA TYR A 263 16.68 -4.20 3.38
C TYR A 263 17.73 -4.83 2.46
N HIS A 264 19.01 -4.51 2.68
CA HIS A 264 20.12 -4.92 1.81
C HIS A 264 21.22 -5.76 2.48
N SER A 265 21.00 -6.24 3.71
CA SER A 265 22.07 -6.71 4.60
C SER A 265 22.90 -7.96 4.17
N ILE A 266 22.71 -8.56 2.98
CA ILE A 266 23.44 -9.77 2.54
C ILE A 266 23.80 -9.79 1.04
N TYR A 267 23.51 -8.74 0.25
CA TYR A 267 23.56 -8.88 -1.22
C TYR A 267 24.84 -8.33 -1.87
N ASP A 268 25.13 -8.86 -3.05
CA ASP A 268 26.18 -8.37 -3.92
C ASP A 268 25.85 -6.95 -4.41
N ASN A 269 26.62 -5.98 -3.92
CA ASN A 269 26.51 -4.58 -4.35
C ASN A 269 26.73 -4.42 -5.86
N VAL A 270 27.49 -5.31 -6.51
CA VAL A 270 27.80 -5.25 -7.94
C VAL A 270 26.52 -5.33 -8.76
N ASP A 271 25.68 -6.35 -8.49
CA ASP A 271 24.44 -6.60 -9.23
C ASP A 271 23.41 -5.49 -9.03
N LEU A 272 23.27 -5.03 -7.78
CA LEU A 272 22.37 -3.94 -7.43
C LEU A 272 22.78 -2.64 -8.13
N VAL A 273 24.06 -2.25 -8.00
CA VAL A 273 24.59 -1.03 -8.62
C VAL A 273 24.46 -1.12 -10.14
N THR A 274 24.83 -2.25 -10.74
CA THR A 274 24.70 -2.45 -12.19
C THR A 274 23.27 -2.24 -12.66
N SER A 275 22.29 -2.81 -11.95
CA SER A 275 20.85 -2.65 -12.26
C SER A 275 20.41 -1.18 -12.20
N ILE A 276 20.88 -0.43 -11.20
CA ILE A 276 20.58 1.01 -11.07
C ILE A 276 21.20 1.82 -12.21
N LEU A 277 22.47 1.56 -12.54
CA LEU A 277 23.14 2.28 -13.62
C LEU A 277 22.43 2.02 -14.95
N LEU A 278 22.07 0.77 -15.23
CA LEU A 278 21.30 0.40 -16.44
C LEU A 278 19.93 1.09 -16.48
N LEU A 279 19.19 1.16 -15.37
CA LEU A 279 17.94 1.92 -15.31
C LEU A 279 18.16 3.41 -15.58
N ALA A 280 19.21 3.99 -15.01
CA ALA A 280 19.55 5.40 -15.22
C ALA A 280 19.94 5.73 -16.67
N LEU A 281 20.37 4.73 -17.47
CA LEU A 281 20.58 4.92 -18.91
C LEU A 281 19.26 5.06 -19.67
N ILE A 282 18.28 4.21 -19.35
CA ILE A 282 17.01 4.15 -20.08
C ILE A 282 15.96 5.14 -19.58
N CYS A 283 16.02 5.51 -18.29
CA CYS A 283 15.11 6.46 -17.67
C CYS A 283 15.76 7.86 -17.61
N PRO A 284 15.28 8.85 -18.39
CA PRO A 284 15.94 10.15 -18.50
C PRO A 284 15.88 10.98 -17.20
N ASN A 285 14.86 10.76 -16.38
CA ASN A 285 14.61 11.50 -15.14
C ASN A 285 14.97 10.69 -13.88
N PHE A 286 15.71 9.58 -14.03
CA PHE A 286 16.15 8.80 -12.89
C PHE A 286 17.22 9.57 -12.11
N ASP A 287 16.85 10.00 -10.92
CA ASP A 287 17.59 10.99 -10.13
C ASP A 287 18.49 10.33 -9.07
N TYR A 288 17.99 9.30 -8.38
CA TYR A 288 18.70 8.63 -7.30
C TYR A 288 18.17 7.22 -7.01
N ALA A 289 18.94 6.46 -6.23
CA ALA A 289 18.49 5.21 -5.62
C ALA A 289 18.58 5.36 -4.10
N ALA A 290 17.49 5.06 -3.39
CA ALA A 290 17.45 5.09 -1.95
C ALA A 290 17.77 3.71 -1.38
N VAL A 291 18.84 3.61 -0.58
CA VAL A 291 19.26 2.39 0.12
C VAL A 291 19.26 2.64 1.62
N TYR A 292 19.28 1.55 2.40
CA TYR A 292 19.31 1.65 3.85
C TYR A 292 20.59 2.35 4.34
N LYS A 293 20.49 3.11 5.44
CA LYS A 293 21.57 3.97 5.93
C LYS A 293 22.89 3.23 6.13
N ASP A 294 22.81 2.02 6.69
CA ASP A 294 23.99 1.21 7.02
C ASP A 294 24.71 0.67 5.77
N ASP A 295 24.00 0.56 4.64
CA ASP A 295 24.55 0.04 3.38
C ASP A 295 25.12 1.15 2.48
N ARG A 296 24.85 2.41 2.80
CA ARG A 296 25.13 3.57 1.93
C ARG A 296 26.60 3.71 1.52
N GLU A 297 27.53 3.53 2.46
CA GLU A 297 28.96 3.69 2.17
C GLU A 297 29.46 2.61 1.21
N SER A 298 29.11 1.35 1.47
CA SER A 298 29.51 0.21 0.64
C SER A 298 28.90 0.31 -0.76
N PHE A 299 27.62 0.68 -0.84
CA PHE A 299 26.90 0.93 -2.08
C PHE A 299 27.55 2.05 -2.90
N MET A 300 27.87 3.19 -2.27
CA MET A 300 28.51 4.32 -2.95
C MET A 300 29.93 4.02 -3.42
N LYS A 301 30.67 3.20 -2.67
CA LYS A 301 31.99 2.71 -3.09
C LYS A 301 31.87 1.88 -4.37
N GLU A 302 30.94 0.95 -4.43
CA GLU A 302 30.72 0.11 -5.61
C GLU A 302 30.15 0.93 -6.78
N MET A 303 29.26 1.89 -6.55
CA MET A 303 28.75 2.79 -7.59
C MET A 303 29.86 3.57 -8.29
N ARG A 304 30.81 4.14 -7.53
CA ARG A 304 31.98 4.82 -8.11
C ARG A 304 32.84 3.88 -8.94
N LYS A 305 33.05 2.66 -8.46
CA LYS A 305 33.83 1.62 -9.15
C LYS A 305 33.17 1.22 -10.47
N GLN A 306 31.87 0.95 -10.48
CA GLN A 306 31.13 0.57 -11.70
C GLN A 306 31.01 1.73 -12.70
N ILE A 307 30.89 2.98 -12.25
CA ILE A 307 30.90 4.15 -13.16
C ILE A 307 32.26 4.31 -13.85
N ALA A 308 33.36 3.98 -13.16
CA ALA A 308 34.70 4.02 -13.72
C ALA A 308 35.04 2.79 -14.59
N ASP A 309 34.18 1.78 -14.61
CA ASP A 309 34.34 0.59 -15.44
C ASP A 309 34.28 0.97 -16.94
N PRO A 310 35.16 0.42 -17.80
CA PRO A 310 35.14 0.68 -19.24
C PRO A 310 33.76 0.51 -19.88
N ARG A 311 32.94 -0.45 -19.41
CA ARG A 311 31.57 -0.71 -19.88
C ARG A 311 30.63 0.49 -19.72
N PHE A 312 30.87 1.34 -18.72
CA PHE A 312 30.05 2.52 -18.42
C PHE A 312 30.77 3.85 -18.72
N SER A 313 32.02 3.82 -19.18
CA SER A 313 32.88 4.99 -19.33
C SER A 313 32.27 6.10 -20.22
N GLU A 314 31.62 5.73 -21.33
CA GLU A 314 30.92 6.66 -22.21
C GLU A 314 29.76 7.40 -21.49
N TYR A 315 29.14 6.74 -20.52
CA TYR A 315 27.98 7.25 -19.78
C TYR A 315 28.34 7.93 -18.47
N ALA A 316 29.61 7.89 -18.06
CA ALA A 316 30.07 8.36 -16.77
C ALA A 316 29.64 9.80 -16.43
N PRO A 317 29.65 10.79 -17.35
CA PRO A 317 29.19 12.14 -17.03
C PRO A 317 27.72 12.21 -16.60
N ARG A 318 26.85 11.39 -17.21
CA ARG A 318 25.43 11.30 -16.85
C ARG A 318 25.26 10.54 -15.53
N LEU A 319 25.87 9.37 -15.42
CA LEU A 319 25.73 8.49 -14.25
C LEU A 319 26.31 9.11 -12.97
N SER A 320 27.35 9.94 -13.09
CA SER A 320 27.95 10.64 -11.94
C SER A 320 26.96 11.56 -11.22
N ARG A 321 25.86 11.99 -11.85
CA ARG A 321 24.81 12.79 -11.20
C ARG A 321 24.13 12.03 -10.06
N LEU A 322 24.03 10.71 -10.16
CA LEU A 322 23.46 9.83 -9.13
C LEU A 322 24.27 9.89 -7.83
N LEU A 323 25.58 10.21 -7.91
CA LEU A 323 26.44 10.31 -6.74
C LEU A 323 26.14 11.55 -5.87
N TYR A 324 25.56 12.61 -6.46
CA TYR A 324 25.35 13.91 -5.81
C TYR A 324 23.92 14.09 -5.32
N ASN A 325 22.93 13.62 -6.07
CA ASN A 325 21.50 13.79 -5.76
C ASN A 325 20.99 12.86 -4.64
N GLY A 326 21.89 12.05 -4.08
CA GLY A 326 21.53 10.69 -3.73
C GLY A 326 20.76 10.44 -2.45
N TRP A 327 20.47 11.39 -1.55
CA TRP A 327 20.04 10.95 -0.20
C TRP A 327 19.13 11.95 0.52
N LYS A 328 17.81 11.79 0.36
CA LYS A 328 16.82 12.34 1.28
C LYS A 328 16.29 11.20 2.15
N GLU A 329 16.40 11.35 3.47
CA GLU A 329 15.72 10.49 4.44
C GLU A 329 14.20 10.65 4.35
#